data_AF-A0AA36JPK0-F1
#
_entry.id   AF-A0AA36JPK0-F1
#
_cell.length_a   1.000
_cell.length_b   1.000
_cell.length_c   1.000
_cell.angle_alpha   90.00
_cell.angle_beta   90.00
_cell.angle_gamma   90.00
#
_symmetry.space_group_name_H-M   'P 1'
#
loop_
_entity.id
_entity.type
_entity.pdbx_description
1 polymer ?
#
loop_
_entity_poly.entity_id
_entity_poly.type
_entity_poly.pdbx_seq_one_letter_code
_entity_poly.pdbx_strand_id
1 'polypeptide(L)'
;MVNETSADEGEMEDVANALRSLRVLRVVRLLRLLKVQRLMNLVYDILDSEYIFILFTLLKLTCLITVMNHVIACMWYGVGYMTMQNGELNWLENSGANASRVIDGSMMYQYTTALHWSLTQFTPASMDSVARNVPERIVSIVVVFFALIGFSSIVGSVTNSVAQLQALHGNSRRQFWLLRKYLNEKGIWNPTRARLFAFLEHEVERRRQDVKAEDVRPGSPVAA
;
A
#
# COMPACT_ATOMS: atom_id res chain seq x y z
N MET A 1 37.31 -36.93 -26.59
CA MET A 1 36.72 -35.58 -26.62
C MET A 1 35.25 -35.52 -26.19
N VAL A 2 34.55 -36.63 -25.94
CA VAL A 2 33.11 -36.62 -25.56
C VAL A 2 32.87 -36.51 -24.04
N ASN A 3 33.92 -36.69 -23.20
CA ASN A 3 33.78 -36.77 -21.74
C ASN A 3 33.89 -35.42 -21.00
N GLU A 4 34.35 -34.36 -21.67
CA GLU A 4 34.49 -33.03 -21.05
C GLU A 4 33.19 -32.21 -21.17
N THR A 5 32.42 -32.40 -22.24
CA THR A 5 31.13 -31.71 -22.46
C THR A 5 30.02 -32.16 -21.50
N SER A 6 30.00 -33.43 -21.10
CA SER A 6 29.02 -33.95 -20.14
C SER A 6 29.29 -33.53 -18.69
N ALA A 7 30.55 -33.19 -18.37
CA ALA A 7 30.93 -32.68 -17.05
C ALA A 7 30.57 -31.19 -16.91
N ASP A 8 30.76 -30.41 -17.97
CA ASP A 8 30.41 -28.97 -18.03
C ASP A 8 28.89 -28.73 -17.98
N GLU A 9 28.08 -29.59 -18.64
CA GLU A 9 26.62 -29.53 -18.57
C GLU A 9 26.07 -29.81 -17.16
N GLY A 10 26.67 -30.77 -16.43
CA GLY A 10 26.27 -31.11 -15.05
C GLY A 10 26.61 -30.02 -14.03
N GLU A 11 27.79 -29.40 -14.15
CA GLU A 11 28.17 -28.27 -13.28
C GLU A 11 27.30 -27.04 -13.54
N MET A 12 26.92 -26.78 -14.79
CA MET A 12 26.05 -25.66 -15.14
C MET A 12 24.60 -25.86 -14.65
N GLU A 13 24.11 -27.10 -14.61
CA GLU A 13 22.80 -27.46 -14.04
C GLU A 13 22.78 -27.30 -12.50
N ASP A 14 23.86 -27.69 -11.82
CA ASP A 14 24.02 -27.51 -10.38
C ASP A 14 24.13 -26.04 -9.97
N VAL A 15 24.84 -25.23 -10.75
CA VAL A 15 24.88 -23.76 -10.55
C VAL A 15 23.51 -23.14 -10.78
N ALA A 16 22.76 -23.58 -11.80
CA ALA A 16 21.40 -23.11 -12.04
C ALA A 16 20.43 -23.50 -10.91
N ASN A 17 20.58 -24.69 -10.34
CA ASN A 17 19.79 -25.19 -9.21
C ASN A 17 20.17 -24.49 -7.89
N ALA A 18 21.46 -24.17 -7.67
CA ALA A 18 21.94 -23.36 -6.56
C ALA A 18 21.43 -21.90 -6.67
N LEU A 19 21.41 -21.32 -7.87
CA LEU A 19 20.85 -19.98 -8.11
C LEU A 19 19.31 -19.97 -7.95
N ARG A 20 18.61 -21.04 -8.33
CA ARG A 20 17.17 -21.21 -8.06
C ARG A 20 16.87 -21.33 -6.58
N SER A 21 17.61 -22.14 -5.83
CA SER A 21 17.40 -22.32 -4.38
C SER A 21 17.70 -21.04 -3.58
N LEU A 22 18.70 -20.26 -3.99
CA LEU A 22 18.96 -18.92 -3.45
C LEU A 22 17.81 -17.93 -3.70
N ARG A 23 17.13 -18.00 -4.86
CA ARG A 23 15.92 -17.20 -5.14
C ARG A 23 14.74 -17.64 -4.29
N VAL A 24 14.53 -18.95 -4.12
CA VAL A 24 13.45 -19.48 -3.26
C VAL A 24 13.64 -19.06 -1.81
N LEU A 25 14.88 -19.08 -1.29
CA LEU A 25 15.20 -18.59 0.06
C LEU A 25 14.85 -17.11 0.26
N ARG A 26 15.00 -16.26 -0.77
CA ARG A 26 14.58 -14.84 -0.71
C ARG A 26 13.06 -14.71 -0.67
N VAL A 27 12.32 -15.53 -1.42
CA VAL A 27 10.85 -15.55 -1.39
C VAL A 27 10.32 -16.10 -0.06
N VAL A 28 10.97 -17.11 0.53
CA VAL A 28 10.63 -17.62 1.87
C VAL A 28 10.89 -16.57 2.96
N ARG A 29 11.86 -15.65 2.78
CA ARG A 29 11.99 -14.49 3.68
C ARG A 29 10.79 -13.54 3.56
N LEU A 30 10.18 -13.39 2.38
CA LEU A 30 8.95 -12.60 2.22
C LEU A 30 7.75 -13.23 2.95
N LEU A 31 7.71 -14.56 3.17
CA LEU A 31 6.71 -15.18 4.05
C LEU A 31 6.80 -14.68 5.50
N ARG A 32 7.93 -14.12 5.94
CA ARG A 32 8.01 -13.44 7.24
C ARG A 32 7.15 -12.18 7.30
N LEU A 33 6.79 -11.58 6.16
CA LEU A 33 5.82 -10.47 6.11
C LEU A 33 4.41 -10.93 6.54
N LEU A 34 4.07 -12.22 6.42
CA LEU A 34 2.85 -12.77 7.01
C LEU A 34 2.93 -12.80 8.55
N LYS A 35 4.13 -12.95 9.13
CA LYS A 35 4.33 -12.76 10.58
C LYS A 35 4.20 -11.29 10.96
N VAL A 36 4.62 -10.37 10.09
CA VAL A 36 4.39 -8.93 10.28
C VAL A 36 2.90 -8.63 10.34
N GLN A 37 2.02 -9.31 9.58
CA GLN A 37 0.57 -9.15 9.75
C GLN A 37 0.08 -9.50 11.16
N ARG A 38 0.64 -10.54 11.80
CA ARG A 38 0.29 -10.88 13.20
C ARG A 38 0.77 -9.80 14.18
N LEU A 39 1.97 -9.27 13.96
CA LEU A 39 2.49 -8.15 14.75
C LEU A 39 1.65 -6.88 14.54
N MET A 40 1.18 -6.64 13.32
CA MET A 40 0.31 -5.50 13.00
C MET A 40 -1.03 -5.60 13.72
N ASN A 41 -1.58 -6.80 13.89
CA ASN A 41 -2.80 -7.02 14.69
C ASN A 41 -2.55 -6.77 16.19
N LEU A 42 -1.38 -7.16 16.69
CA LEU A 42 -0.97 -6.88 18.08
C LEU A 42 -0.76 -5.39 18.36
N VAL A 43 -0.23 -4.64 17.38
CA VAL A 43 -0.15 -3.18 17.47
C VAL A 43 -1.53 -2.55 17.36
N TYR A 44 -2.45 -3.14 16.60
CA TYR A 44 -3.84 -2.70 16.48
C TYR A 44 -4.56 -2.66 17.83
N ASP A 45 -4.32 -3.66 18.68
CA ASP A 45 -4.92 -3.77 20.01
C ASP A 45 -4.35 -2.77 21.04
N ILE A 46 -3.24 -2.10 20.74
CA ILE A 46 -2.57 -1.13 21.64
C ILE A 46 -2.92 0.32 21.26
N LEU A 47 -3.53 0.53 20.09
CA LEU A 47 -3.76 1.86 19.54
C LEU A 47 -5.21 2.32 19.77
N ASP A 48 -5.49 2.80 20.98
CA ASP A 48 -6.80 3.39 21.36
C ASP A 48 -7.07 4.77 20.69
N SER A 49 -6.13 5.29 19.92
CA SER A 49 -6.27 6.59 19.23
C SER A 49 -6.69 6.42 17.77
N GLU A 50 -7.91 6.86 17.46
CA GLU A 50 -8.53 6.86 16.12
C GLU A 50 -7.65 7.49 15.03
N TYR A 51 -6.86 8.51 15.39
CA TYR A 51 -5.92 9.15 14.46
C TYR A 51 -4.73 8.25 14.12
N ILE A 52 -4.21 7.52 15.10
CA ILE A 52 -3.07 6.62 14.91
C ILE A 52 -3.51 5.40 14.09
N PHE A 53 -4.75 4.93 14.28
CA PHE A 53 -5.36 3.88 13.45
C PHE A 53 -5.38 4.24 11.96
N ILE A 54 -5.80 5.47 11.61
CA ILE A 54 -5.87 5.92 10.22
C ILE A 54 -4.47 6.10 9.65
N LEU A 55 -3.57 6.74 10.40
CA LEU A 55 -2.17 6.91 9.99
C LEU A 55 -1.51 5.55 9.71
N PHE A 56 -1.74 4.57 10.58
CA PHE A 56 -1.21 3.22 10.41
C PHE A 56 -1.80 2.51 9.20
N THR A 57 -3.11 2.67 8.96
CA THR A 57 -3.78 2.13 7.78
C THR A 57 -3.21 2.72 6.49
N LEU A 58 -2.98 4.03 6.46
CA LEU A 58 -2.33 4.70 5.32
C LEU A 58 -0.89 4.22 5.13
N LEU A 59 -0.10 4.14 6.22
CA LEU A 59 1.28 3.65 6.17
C LEU A 59 1.35 2.21 5.66
N LYS A 60 0.45 1.34 6.12
CA LYS A 60 0.31 -0.05 5.67
C LYS A 60 0.05 -0.12 4.17
N LEU A 61 -0.90 0.68 3.67
CA LEU A 61 -1.24 0.71 2.24
C LEU A 61 -0.06 1.22 1.40
N THR A 62 0.61 2.29 1.83
CA THR A 62 1.80 2.82 1.17
C THR A 62 2.93 1.78 1.13
N CYS A 63 3.19 1.10 2.24
CA CYS A 63 4.21 0.04 2.31
C CYS A 63 3.88 -1.12 1.35
N LEU A 64 2.61 -1.55 1.32
CA LEU A 64 2.15 -2.60 0.42
C LEU A 64 2.39 -2.23 -1.06
N ILE A 65 2.08 -0.99 -1.45
CA ILE A 65 2.31 -0.48 -2.81
C ILE A 65 3.78 -0.49 -3.17
N THR A 66 4.64 -0.01 -2.26
CA THR A 66 6.08 0.04 -2.47
C THR A 66 6.67 -1.36 -2.66
N VAL A 67 6.27 -2.33 -1.83
CA VAL A 67 6.72 -3.72 -1.96
C VAL A 67 6.24 -4.34 -3.28
N MET A 68 4.98 -4.11 -3.63
CA MET A 68 4.40 -4.61 -4.89
C MET A 68 5.12 -4.04 -6.11
N ASN A 69 5.37 -2.72 -6.12
CA ASN A 69 6.13 -2.06 -7.18
C ASN A 69 7.59 -2.55 -7.25
N HIS A 70 8.22 -2.81 -6.10
CA HIS A 70 9.56 -3.41 -6.08
C HIS A 70 9.59 -4.79 -6.77
N VAL A 71 8.61 -5.65 -6.47
CA VAL A 71 8.51 -6.98 -7.10
C VAL A 71 8.28 -6.87 -8.60
N ILE A 72 7.37 -5.98 -9.03
CA ILE A 72 7.07 -5.74 -10.44
C ILE A 72 8.30 -5.14 -11.17
N ALA A 73 9.01 -4.19 -10.55
CA ALA A 73 10.23 -3.61 -11.09
C ALA A 73 11.35 -4.65 -11.26
N CYS A 74 11.55 -5.51 -10.26
CA CYS A 74 12.52 -6.61 -10.36
C CYS A 74 12.12 -7.63 -11.44
N MET A 75 10.83 -7.91 -11.58
CA MET A 75 10.31 -8.75 -12.66
C MET A 75 10.57 -8.11 -14.03
N TRP A 76 10.30 -6.82 -14.18
CA TRP A 76 10.53 -6.06 -15.41
C TRP A 76 12.00 -6.06 -15.84
N TYR A 77 12.91 -5.87 -14.88
CA TYR A 77 14.36 -6.04 -15.08
C TYR A 77 14.74 -7.46 -15.48
N GLY A 78 14.19 -8.47 -14.79
CA GLY A 78 14.44 -9.87 -15.12
C GLY A 78 14.00 -10.25 -16.53
N VAL A 79 12.84 -9.76 -16.98
CA VAL A 79 12.33 -9.99 -18.35
C VAL A 79 13.25 -9.32 -19.37
N GLY A 80 13.61 -8.05 -19.15
CA GLY A 80 14.53 -7.34 -20.03
C GLY A 80 15.88 -8.06 -20.17
N TYR A 81 16.44 -8.51 -19.06
CA TYR A 81 17.71 -9.25 -19.04
C TYR A 81 17.63 -10.58 -19.79
N MET A 82 16.54 -11.33 -19.64
CA MET A 82 16.32 -12.58 -20.38
C MET A 82 16.15 -12.34 -21.89
N THR A 83 15.38 -11.33 -22.29
CA THR A 83 15.22 -11.00 -23.72
C THR A 83 16.51 -10.49 -24.35
N MET A 84 17.36 -9.81 -23.57
CA MET A 84 18.68 -9.37 -24.02
C MET A 84 19.62 -10.55 -24.27
N GLN A 85 19.61 -11.57 -23.41
CA GLN A 85 20.41 -12.79 -23.62
C GLN A 85 20.00 -13.55 -24.88
N ASN A 86 18.72 -13.47 -25.26
CA ASN A 86 18.20 -14.02 -26.50
C ASN A 86 18.52 -13.17 -27.75
N GLY A 87 19.20 -12.03 -27.58
CA GLY A 87 19.56 -11.11 -28.66
C GLY A 87 18.38 -10.26 -29.18
N GLU A 88 17.29 -10.17 -28.43
CA GLU A 88 16.12 -9.35 -28.82
C GLU A 88 16.26 -7.89 -28.36
N LEU A 89 15.76 -6.96 -29.19
CA LEU A 89 15.73 -5.53 -28.89
C LEU A 89 14.80 -5.24 -27.71
N ASN A 90 15.37 -4.98 -26.55
CA ASN A 90 14.64 -4.87 -25.28
C ASN A 90 14.58 -3.41 -24.76
N TRP A 91 13.88 -3.21 -23.65
CA TRP A 91 13.78 -1.90 -23.01
C TRP A 91 15.08 -1.45 -22.32
N LEU A 92 16.00 -2.35 -21.94
CA LEU A 92 17.30 -2.00 -21.34
C LEU A 92 18.25 -1.35 -22.35
N GLU A 93 18.08 -1.67 -23.62
CA GLU A 93 18.80 -1.07 -24.73
C GLU A 93 18.20 0.26 -25.18
N ASN A 94 17.07 0.67 -24.59
CA ASN A 94 16.44 1.94 -24.91
C ASN A 94 17.29 3.10 -24.39
N SER A 95 18.03 3.74 -25.29
CA SER A 95 18.63 5.04 -25.04
C SER A 95 17.51 6.08 -24.99
N GLY A 96 17.26 6.66 -23.81
CA GLY A 96 16.46 7.89 -23.74
C GLY A 96 17.05 8.96 -24.66
N ALA A 97 16.28 10.00 -24.99
CA ALA A 97 16.57 10.95 -26.07
C ALA A 97 17.98 11.59 -26.08
N ASN A 98 18.79 11.50 -25.02
CA ASN A 98 20.16 12.04 -24.96
C ASN A 98 21.18 11.22 -24.16
N ALA A 99 20.94 9.94 -23.81
CA ALA A 99 21.88 9.21 -22.95
C ALA A 99 21.98 7.72 -23.29
N SER A 100 23.16 7.17 -23.00
CA SER A 100 23.58 5.77 -23.12
C SER A 100 22.49 4.73 -22.78
N ARG A 101 22.66 3.50 -23.29
CA ARG A 101 21.73 2.39 -23.00
C ARG A 101 21.55 2.27 -21.48
N VAL A 102 20.34 1.98 -21.02
CA VAL A 102 20.04 1.87 -19.57
C VAL A 102 20.97 0.85 -18.90
N ILE A 103 21.35 -0.20 -19.62
CA ILE A 103 22.30 -1.21 -19.13
C ILE A 103 23.70 -0.66 -18.84
N ASP A 104 24.16 0.37 -19.55
CA ASP A 104 25.47 0.99 -19.35
C ASP A 104 25.47 1.92 -18.12
N GLY A 105 24.28 2.25 -17.60
CA GLY A 105 24.12 3.05 -16.40
C GLY A 105 24.43 2.27 -15.12
N SER A 106 24.57 3.01 -14.01
CA SER A 106 24.78 2.40 -12.69
C SER A 106 23.64 1.45 -12.30
N MET A 107 23.92 0.48 -11.42
CA MET A 107 22.89 -0.43 -10.90
C MET A 107 21.71 0.32 -10.26
N MET A 108 21.98 1.46 -9.63
CA MET A 108 20.94 2.33 -9.08
C MET A 108 20.06 2.93 -10.19
N TYR A 109 20.66 3.39 -11.29
CA TYR A 109 19.93 3.91 -12.45
C TYR A 109 19.05 2.85 -13.12
N GLN A 110 19.56 1.64 -13.29
CA GLN A 110 18.78 0.51 -13.83
C GLN A 110 17.58 0.19 -12.93
N TYR A 111 17.80 0.13 -11.61
CA TYR A 111 16.74 -0.14 -10.64
C TYR A 111 15.71 0.99 -10.58
N THR A 112 16.12 2.25 -10.51
CA THR A 112 15.18 3.38 -10.43
C THR A 112 14.39 3.56 -11.71
N THR A 113 14.96 3.28 -12.88
CA THR A 113 14.23 3.24 -14.15
C THR A 113 13.18 2.13 -14.15
N ALA A 114 13.54 0.90 -13.74
CA ALA A 114 12.57 -0.20 -13.64
C ALA A 114 11.46 0.09 -12.61
N LEU A 115 11.80 0.72 -11.49
CA LEU A 115 10.86 1.11 -10.44
C LEU A 115 9.92 2.22 -10.93
N HIS A 116 10.45 3.21 -11.65
CA HIS A 116 9.65 4.27 -12.25
C HIS A 116 8.65 3.70 -13.27
N TRP A 117 9.10 2.74 -14.11
CA TRP A 117 8.20 2.05 -15.03
C TRP A 117 7.09 1.30 -14.30
N SER A 118 7.41 0.59 -13.22
CA SER A 118 6.38 -0.07 -12.41
C SER A 118 5.36 0.94 -11.87
N LEU A 119 5.83 2.08 -11.35
CA LEU A 119 4.96 3.13 -10.79
C LEU A 119 4.05 3.73 -11.87
N THR A 120 4.52 3.91 -13.10
CA THR A 120 3.70 4.43 -14.20
C THR A 120 2.56 3.51 -14.61
N GLN A 121 2.62 2.22 -14.26
CA GLN A 121 1.53 1.28 -14.50
C GLN A 121 0.37 1.47 -13.51
N PHE A 122 0.65 1.94 -12.28
CA PHE A 122 -0.37 2.22 -11.26
C PHE A 122 -0.93 3.64 -11.37
N THR A 123 -0.05 4.59 -11.69
CA THR A 123 -0.41 6.00 -11.89
C THR A 123 0.01 6.38 -13.30
N PRO A 124 -0.93 6.54 -14.25
CA PRO A 124 -0.60 6.87 -15.62
C PRO A 124 0.32 8.10 -15.67
N ALA A 125 1.57 7.88 -16.03
CA ALA A 125 2.61 8.89 -16.17
C ALA A 125 3.42 8.61 -17.43
N SER A 126 3.95 9.65 -18.06
CA SER A 126 4.76 9.51 -19.26
C SER A 126 6.13 8.93 -18.92
N MET A 127 6.53 7.87 -19.62
CA MET A 127 7.85 7.29 -19.49
C MET A 127 8.39 6.80 -20.84
N ASP A 128 9.69 6.95 -21.03
CA ASP A 128 10.37 6.60 -22.29
C ASP A 128 10.63 5.09 -22.43
N SER A 129 10.59 4.33 -21.33
CA SER A 129 10.80 2.88 -21.30
C SER A 129 9.54 2.14 -21.74
N VAL A 130 9.50 1.71 -23.00
CA VAL A 130 8.36 1.00 -23.60
C VAL A 130 8.78 -0.41 -23.99
N ALA A 131 7.88 -1.37 -23.85
CA ALA A 131 8.07 -2.73 -24.35
C ALA A 131 8.36 -2.74 -25.86
N ARG A 132 9.46 -3.39 -26.24
CA ARG A 132 9.93 -3.55 -27.63
C ARG A 132 9.78 -4.98 -28.13
N ASN A 133 9.69 -5.96 -27.23
CA ASN A 133 9.48 -7.37 -27.58
C ASN A 133 8.09 -7.90 -27.20
N VAL A 134 7.71 -9.04 -27.77
CA VAL A 134 6.45 -9.74 -27.46
C VAL A 134 6.38 -10.17 -25.99
N PRO A 135 7.43 -10.76 -25.38
CA PRO A 135 7.40 -11.12 -23.94
C PRO A 135 7.21 -9.90 -23.04
N GLU A 136 7.93 -8.80 -23.32
CA GLU A 136 7.79 -7.54 -22.60
C GLU A 136 6.39 -6.95 -22.72
N ARG A 137 5.77 -7.03 -23.92
CA ARG A 137 4.40 -6.57 -24.16
C ARG A 137 3.39 -7.39 -23.37
N ILE A 138 3.52 -8.72 -23.35
CA ILE A 138 2.62 -9.60 -22.58
C ILE A 138 2.70 -9.26 -21.08
N VAL A 139 3.92 -9.14 -20.55
CA VAL A 139 4.13 -8.76 -19.14
C VAL A 139 3.54 -7.38 -18.85
N SER A 140 3.75 -6.41 -19.74
CA SER A 140 3.17 -5.07 -19.59
C SER A 140 1.64 -5.11 -19.50
N ILE A 141 0.97 -5.87 -20.37
CA ILE A 141 -0.50 -6.00 -20.36
C ILE A 141 -0.98 -6.63 -19.06
N VAL A 142 -0.36 -7.72 -18.62
CA VAL A 142 -0.71 -8.40 -17.36
C VAL A 142 -0.51 -7.48 -16.16
N VAL A 143 0.60 -6.75 -16.12
CA VAL A 143 0.89 -5.79 -15.04
C VAL A 143 -0.12 -4.65 -15.04
N VAL A 144 -0.56 -4.14 -16.20
CA VAL A 144 -1.59 -3.09 -16.26
C VAL A 144 -2.93 -3.56 -15.68
N PHE A 145 -3.39 -4.77 -16.01
CA PHE A 145 -4.62 -5.32 -15.40
C PHE A 145 -4.49 -5.46 -13.89
N PHE A 146 -3.36 -5.99 -13.44
CA PHE A 146 -3.10 -6.13 -12.00
C PHE A 146 -3.00 -4.77 -11.30
N ALA A 147 -2.37 -3.79 -11.94
CA ALA A 147 -2.22 -2.44 -11.43
C ALA A 147 -3.56 -1.72 -11.32
N LEU A 148 -4.46 -1.90 -12.30
CA LEU A 148 -5.83 -1.38 -12.26
C LEU A 148 -6.59 -1.90 -11.04
N ILE A 149 -6.60 -3.22 -10.83
CA ILE A 149 -7.28 -3.85 -9.69
C ILE A 149 -6.66 -3.40 -8.37
N GLY A 150 -5.33 -3.40 -8.29
CA GLY A 150 -4.58 -2.98 -7.10
C GLY A 150 -4.87 -1.53 -6.73
N PHE A 151 -4.74 -0.61 -7.69
CA PHE A 151 -4.98 0.82 -7.49
C PHE A 151 -6.42 1.09 -7.06
N SER A 152 -7.42 0.50 -7.73
CA SER A 152 -8.83 0.64 -7.34
C SER A 152 -9.09 0.14 -5.91
N SER A 153 -8.48 -0.98 -5.52
CA SER A 153 -8.63 -1.54 -4.17
C SER A 153 -8.04 -0.64 -3.08
N ILE A 154 -6.90 -0.01 -3.37
CA ILE A 154 -6.23 0.94 -2.48
C ILE A 154 -7.11 2.18 -2.30
N VAL A 155 -7.55 2.79 -3.41
CA VAL A 155 -8.42 3.98 -3.36
C VAL A 155 -9.68 3.67 -2.57
N GLY A 156 -10.33 2.52 -2.83
CA GLY A 156 -11.50 2.08 -2.08
C GLY A 156 -11.23 1.90 -0.58
N SER A 157 -10.08 1.34 -0.21
CA SER A 157 -9.69 1.16 1.20
C SER A 157 -9.48 2.50 1.91
N VAL A 158 -8.83 3.47 1.24
CA VAL A 158 -8.62 4.82 1.76
C VAL A 158 -9.96 5.54 1.91
N THR A 159 -10.82 5.50 0.88
CA THR A 159 -12.15 6.12 0.92
C THR A 159 -13.00 5.56 2.05
N ASN A 160 -13.01 4.23 2.23
CA ASN A 160 -13.73 3.59 3.33
C ASN A 160 -13.20 4.02 4.71
N SER A 161 -11.88 4.11 4.86
CA SER A 161 -11.26 4.56 6.12
C SER A 161 -11.64 6.02 6.46
N VAL A 162 -11.64 6.90 5.45
CA VAL A 162 -12.09 8.29 5.61
C VAL A 162 -13.59 8.37 5.92
N ALA A 163 -14.41 7.57 5.25
CA ALA A 163 -15.85 7.52 5.49
C ALA A 163 -16.17 7.04 6.92
N GLN A 164 -15.45 6.04 7.43
CA GLN A 164 -15.58 5.58 8.81
C GLN A 164 -15.23 6.70 9.81
N LEU A 165 -14.14 7.43 9.57
CA LEU A 165 -13.79 8.58 10.41
C LEU A 165 -14.88 9.67 10.39
N GLN A 166 -15.40 9.99 9.21
CA GLN A 166 -16.47 10.97 9.09
C GLN A 166 -17.76 10.49 9.77
N ALA A 167 -18.07 9.20 9.76
CA ALA A 167 -19.23 8.65 10.47
C ALA A 167 -19.07 8.77 12.00
N LEU A 168 -17.88 8.49 12.53
CA LEU A 168 -17.56 8.66 13.96
C LEU A 168 -17.72 10.12 14.40
N HIS A 169 -17.17 11.07 13.64
CA HIS A 169 -17.30 12.50 13.95
C HIS A 169 -18.68 13.10 13.61
N GLY A 170 -19.38 12.52 12.63
CA GLY A 170 -20.62 13.04 12.08
C GLY A 170 -21.86 12.70 12.91
N ASN A 171 -21.82 11.65 13.72
CA ASN A 171 -23.00 11.16 14.45
C ASN A 171 -23.55 12.21 15.42
N SER A 172 -22.69 12.89 16.19
CA SER A 172 -23.12 13.97 17.09
C SER A 172 -23.76 15.12 16.33
N ARG A 173 -23.15 15.58 15.23
CA ARG A 173 -23.73 16.64 14.39
C ARG A 173 -25.08 16.24 13.79
N ARG A 174 -25.22 14.99 13.35
CA ARG A 174 -26.47 14.46 12.80
C ARG A 174 -27.57 14.39 13.85
N GLN A 175 -27.26 13.95 15.07
CA GLN A 175 -28.18 13.93 16.20
C GLN A 175 -28.64 15.35 16.57
N PHE A 176 -27.72 16.31 16.66
CA PHE A 176 -28.04 17.72 16.89
C PHE A 176 -28.91 18.32 15.77
N TRP A 177 -28.66 17.96 14.52
CA TRP A 177 -29.49 18.39 13.39
C TRP A 177 -30.91 17.82 13.45
N LEU A 178 -31.05 16.52 13.73
CA LEU A 178 -32.36 15.86 13.90
C LEU A 178 -33.15 16.47 15.06
N LEU A 179 -32.48 16.72 16.19
CA LEU A 179 -33.09 17.41 17.33
C LEU A 179 -33.59 18.81 16.92
N ARG A 180 -32.78 19.58 16.17
CA ARG A 180 -33.16 20.91 15.69
C ARG A 180 -34.38 20.86 14.78
N LYS A 181 -34.47 19.85 13.92
CA LYS A 181 -35.63 19.62 13.05
C LYS A 181 -36.88 19.29 13.88
N TYR A 182 -36.77 18.37 14.83
CA TYR A 182 -37.88 17.97 15.71
C TYR A 182 -38.46 19.14 16.51
N LEU A 183 -37.59 19.96 17.12
CA LEU A 183 -38.02 21.13 17.88
C LEU A 183 -38.70 22.19 17.00
N ASN A 184 -38.31 22.27 15.72
CA ASN A 184 -38.92 23.16 14.75
C ASN A 184 -40.32 22.67 14.34
N GLU A 185 -40.49 21.37 14.13
CA GLU A 185 -41.79 20.75 13.83
C GLU A 185 -42.78 20.87 15.00
N LYS A 186 -42.29 20.86 16.24
CA LYS A 186 -43.12 21.06 17.44
C LYS A 186 -43.40 22.53 17.78
N GLY A 187 -42.91 23.48 16.98
CA GLY A 187 -43.24 24.91 17.13
C GLY A 187 -42.68 25.59 18.38
N ILE A 188 -41.56 25.09 18.93
CA ILE A 188 -40.97 25.64 20.17
C ILE A 188 -40.27 26.99 19.87
N TRP A 189 -40.66 28.05 20.58
CA TRP A 189 -40.19 29.43 20.39
C TRP A 189 -38.65 29.55 20.54
N ASN A 190 -38.04 30.32 19.64
CA ASN A 190 -36.59 30.52 19.48
C ASN A 190 -35.74 30.81 20.75
N PRO A 191 -36.17 31.62 21.74
CA PRO A 191 -35.31 31.92 22.89
C PRO A 191 -35.11 30.71 23.84
N THR A 192 -36.14 29.89 24.05
CA THR A 192 -36.03 28.67 24.89
C THR A 192 -35.24 27.59 24.17
N ARG A 193 -35.41 27.49 22.84
CA ARG A 193 -34.64 26.59 21.98
C ARG A 193 -33.15 26.90 22.01
N ALA A 194 -32.75 28.16 21.92
CA ALA A 194 -31.34 28.56 21.98
C ALA A 194 -30.67 28.17 23.31
N ARG A 195 -31.37 28.36 24.44
CA ARG A 195 -30.87 27.94 25.76
C ARG A 195 -30.75 26.42 25.89
N LEU A 196 -31.72 25.68 25.38
CA LEU A 196 -31.69 24.21 25.37
C LEU A 196 -30.51 23.68 24.53
N PHE A 197 -30.25 24.29 23.36
CA PHE A 197 -29.10 23.92 22.54
C PHE A 197 -27.77 24.23 23.22
N ALA A 198 -27.62 25.42 23.81
CA ALA A 198 -26.41 25.79 24.53
C ALA A 198 -26.14 24.84 25.72
N PHE A 199 -27.19 24.43 26.44
CA PHE A 199 -27.07 23.46 27.52
C PHE A 199 -26.67 22.06 27.01
N LEU A 200 -27.34 21.56 25.96
CA LEU A 200 -27.03 20.25 25.39
C LEU A 200 -25.65 20.19 24.76
N GLU A 201 -25.22 21.25 24.07
CA GLU A 201 -23.88 21.35 23.49
C GLU A 201 -22.81 21.35 24.59
N HIS A 202 -23.04 22.08 25.69
CA HIS A 202 -22.17 22.07 26.85
C HIS A 202 -22.10 20.70 27.55
N GLU A 203 -23.23 20.03 27.74
CA GLU A 203 -23.30 18.72 28.40
C GLU A 203 -22.66 17.61 27.54
N VAL A 204 -22.84 17.66 26.21
CA VAL A 204 -22.20 16.72 25.28
C VAL A 204 -20.68 16.93 25.28
N GLU A 205 -20.20 18.17 25.29
CA GLU A 205 -18.77 18.44 25.36
C GLU A 205 -18.18 18.02 26.72
N ARG A 206 -18.90 18.22 27.82
CA ARG A 206 -18.51 17.70 29.15
C ARG A 206 -18.37 16.19 29.16
N ARG A 207 -19.40 15.46 28.71
CA ARG A 207 -19.34 13.99 28.61
C ARG A 207 -18.20 13.51 27.71
N ARG A 208 -17.90 14.24 26.64
CA ARG A 208 -16.77 13.90 25.75
C ARG A 208 -15.42 14.08 26.44
N GLN A 209 -15.29 15.02 27.38
CA GLN A 209 -14.10 15.20 28.20
C GLN A 209 -14.01 14.16 29.32
N ASP A 210 -15.15 13.78 29.93
CA ASP A 210 -15.21 12.78 30.99
C ASP A 210 -14.89 11.36 30.46
N VAL A 211 -15.40 10.97 29.29
CA VAL A 211 -15.08 9.68 28.64
C VAL A 211 -13.59 9.59 28.31
N LYS A 212 -12.98 10.67 27.81
CA LYS A 212 -11.52 10.74 27.59
C LYS A 212 -10.71 10.66 28.89
N ALA A 213 -11.29 11.03 30.03
CA ALA A 213 -10.61 10.99 31.33
C ALA A 213 -10.78 9.64 32.06
N GLU A 214 -11.87 8.92 31.82
CA GLU A 214 -12.08 7.56 32.33
C GLU A 214 -11.17 6.54 31.63
N ASP A 215 -10.97 6.66 30.31
CA ASP A 215 -10.03 5.81 29.54
C ASP A 215 -8.55 6.00 29.95
N VAL A 216 -8.22 7.06 30.70
CA VAL A 216 -6.86 7.38 31.19
C VAL A 216 -6.62 6.86 32.62
N ARG A 217 -7.62 6.37 33.35
CA ARG A 217 -7.40 5.84 34.71
C ARG A 217 -6.89 4.40 34.63
N PRO A 218 -5.61 4.12 34.96
CA PRO A 218 -5.15 2.75 35.04
C PRO A 218 -5.96 2.06 36.14
N GLY A 219 -6.57 0.92 35.80
CA GLY A 219 -7.48 0.18 36.67
C GLY A 219 -6.95 0.12 38.10
N SER A 220 -7.71 0.70 39.03
CA SER A 220 -7.43 0.57 40.45
C SER A 220 -7.38 -0.92 40.79
N PRO A 221 -6.32 -1.42 41.45
CA PRO A 221 -6.26 -2.82 41.82
C PRO A 221 -7.40 -3.11 42.78
N VAL A 222 -8.25 -4.05 42.38
CA VAL A 222 -9.31 -4.60 43.23
C VAL A 222 -8.63 -5.21 44.45
N ALA A 223 -8.73 -4.53 45.59
CA ALA A 223 -8.29 -5.05 46.87
C ALA A 223 -9.21 -6.23 47.26
N ALA A 224 -8.61 -7.40 47.41
CA ALA A 224 -9.17 -8.57 48.07
C ALA A 224 -8.56 -8.69 49.48
#